data_AF-A0A957HQ76-F1
#
_entry.id   AF-A0A957HQ76-F1
#
_cell.length_a   1.000
_cell.length_b   1.000
_cell.length_c   1.000
_cell.angle_alpha   90.00
_cell.angle_beta   90.00
_cell.angle_gamma   90.00
#
_symmetry.space_group_name_H-M   'P 1'
#
loop_
_entity.id
_entity.type
_entity.pdbx_description
1 polymer ?
#
loop_
_entity_poly.entity_id
_entity_poly.type
_entity_poly.pdbx_seq_one_letter_code
_entity_poly.pdbx_strand_id
1 'polypeptide(L)'
;LADDLAWLANNLDKPAHKILRQLDIRLDYQTFLRNSSGFRQTGEGRAISVQVFINYAKDHGTLLEFMGHLRQLANQNIGQAAHAQKDGVTISTIHQAKGLEWPVVFIPQVNQGTIPFVPERAEASPELTAVLAEERRLFYVAITRTREQLYLHLLKKEPISTFLTEAAYRAVLEDVPAMQKALAGRPEKWQASEALLLTRRIPGYHLQRYFQNWWSLSPTEQTAIAHRLQQFLLAAREQQLWPELKLDQPHLDLWQSIAPLPENGNHPLNFPGLAKLKNNKQKTKNEKRKPKPNPQSPIPDPQPDLIMPGMWVLCDAGWGRIEGIMDLVKRPLSATERTNTFVRYQVVLRPELDAEPVEIDVSASRIKFLKAKKIHTCSKCGQFSAGDVEMVTAVHNKTAHDGISPAYKTERKPERKLTTLVFSTEQPTQMVV
;
A
#
# COMPACT_ATOMS: atom_id res chain seq x y z
N LEU A 1 -31.68 -17.92 33.28
CA LEU A 1 -32.61 -16.81 32.96
C LEU A 1 -33.38 -16.30 34.18
N ALA A 2 -34.22 -17.11 34.86
CA ALA A 2 -34.96 -16.64 36.03
C ALA A 2 -34.05 -16.11 37.16
N ASP A 3 -32.98 -16.85 37.46
CA ASP A 3 -31.97 -16.42 38.44
C ASP A 3 -31.20 -15.16 38.00
N ASP A 4 -30.98 -15.00 36.70
CA ASP A 4 -30.30 -13.82 36.14
C ASP A 4 -31.16 -12.56 36.23
N LEU A 5 -32.48 -12.69 36.04
CA LEU A 5 -33.44 -11.61 36.21
C LEU A 5 -33.58 -11.21 37.69
N ALA A 6 -33.65 -12.19 38.59
CA ALA A 6 -33.67 -11.94 40.02
C ALA A 6 -32.36 -11.27 40.49
N TRP A 7 -31.22 -11.74 39.98
CA TRP A 7 -29.93 -11.09 40.22
C TRP A 7 -29.94 -9.65 39.69
N LEU A 8 -30.39 -9.39 38.46
CA LEU A 8 -30.41 -8.04 37.88
C LEU A 8 -31.27 -7.08 38.70
N ALA A 9 -32.46 -7.52 39.13
CA ALA A 9 -33.37 -6.72 39.96
C ALA A 9 -32.73 -6.29 41.30
N ASN A 10 -31.91 -7.15 41.90
CA ASN A 10 -31.21 -6.88 43.15
C ASN A 10 -29.94 -6.01 43.00
N ASN A 11 -29.62 -5.55 41.79
CA ASN A 11 -28.40 -4.79 41.51
C ASN A 11 -28.66 -3.48 40.73
N LEU A 12 -29.92 -3.02 40.64
CA LEU A 12 -30.30 -1.82 39.88
C LEU A 12 -29.66 -0.52 40.39
N ASP A 13 -29.34 -0.47 41.68
CA ASP A 13 -28.71 0.65 42.39
C ASP A 13 -27.18 0.70 42.23
N LYS A 14 -26.58 -0.29 41.57
CA LYS A 14 -25.13 -0.38 41.37
C LYS A 14 -24.70 0.27 40.05
N PRO A 15 -23.39 0.60 39.89
CA PRO A 15 -22.89 1.26 38.68
C PRO A 15 -23.20 0.49 37.39
N ALA A 16 -23.81 1.16 36.42
CA ALA A 16 -24.37 0.54 35.21
C ALA A 16 -23.35 -0.32 34.45
N HIS A 17 -22.16 0.21 34.16
CA HIS A 17 -21.11 -0.51 33.44
C HIS A 17 -20.65 -1.80 34.14
N LYS A 18 -20.64 -1.84 35.48
CA LYS A 18 -20.24 -3.04 36.22
C LYS A 18 -21.30 -4.13 36.11
N ILE A 19 -22.56 -3.75 36.26
CA ILE A 19 -23.69 -4.69 36.17
C ILE A 19 -23.85 -5.20 34.75
N LEU A 20 -23.76 -4.35 33.73
CA LEU A 20 -23.82 -4.77 32.33
C LEU A 20 -22.66 -5.70 31.95
N ARG A 21 -21.43 -5.44 32.43
CA ARG A 21 -20.29 -6.35 32.23
C ARG A 21 -20.54 -7.71 32.89
N GLN A 22 -21.03 -7.71 34.13
CA GLN A 22 -21.33 -8.94 34.84
C GLN A 22 -22.48 -9.71 34.17
N LEU A 23 -23.50 -9.02 33.67
CA LEU A 23 -24.61 -9.62 32.93
C LEU A 23 -24.12 -10.26 31.62
N ASP A 24 -23.26 -9.58 30.86
CA ASP A 24 -22.64 -10.12 29.64
C ASP A 24 -21.87 -11.42 29.92
N ILE A 25 -21.04 -11.44 30.98
CA ILE A 25 -20.31 -12.65 31.41
C ILE A 25 -21.27 -13.77 31.83
N ARG A 26 -22.30 -13.46 32.63
CA ARG A 26 -23.27 -14.45 33.12
C ARG A 26 -24.05 -15.11 31.98
N LEU A 27 -24.37 -14.34 30.94
CA LEU A 27 -25.11 -14.80 29.78
C LEU A 27 -24.22 -15.39 28.69
N ASP A 28 -22.90 -15.25 28.81
CA ASP A 28 -21.92 -15.53 27.74
C ASP A 28 -22.35 -14.89 26.39
N TYR A 29 -22.89 -13.67 26.46
CA TYR A 29 -23.69 -13.10 25.38
C TYR A 29 -22.86 -12.74 24.16
N GLN A 30 -21.66 -12.19 24.34
CA GLN A 30 -20.73 -11.95 23.23
C GLN A 30 -20.33 -13.24 22.51
N THR A 31 -20.09 -14.33 23.23
CA THR A 31 -19.76 -15.64 22.63
C THR A 31 -20.95 -16.17 21.84
N PHE A 32 -22.16 -16.08 22.38
CA PHE A 32 -23.38 -16.38 21.65
C PHE A 32 -23.47 -15.58 20.34
N LEU A 33 -23.28 -14.25 20.36
CA LEU A 33 -23.35 -13.40 19.17
C LEU A 33 -22.33 -13.78 18.09
N ARG A 34 -21.10 -14.16 18.50
CA ARG A 34 -20.06 -14.66 17.60
C ARG A 34 -20.48 -15.95 16.91
N ASN A 35 -21.10 -16.86 17.66
CA ASN A 35 -21.45 -18.20 17.17
C ASN A 35 -22.80 -18.26 16.46
N SER A 36 -23.72 -17.33 16.75
CA SER A 36 -25.09 -17.33 16.22
C SER A 36 -25.26 -16.57 14.90
N SER A 37 -24.21 -15.93 14.39
CA SER A 37 -24.26 -15.11 13.17
C SER A 37 -23.80 -15.91 11.96
N GLY A 38 -24.57 -15.89 10.87
CA GLY A 38 -24.25 -16.62 9.62
C GLY A 38 -22.95 -16.18 8.94
N PHE A 39 -22.44 -14.99 9.30
CA PHE A 39 -21.12 -14.50 8.95
C PHE A 39 -20.36 -14.11 10.21
N ARG A 40 -19.15 -14.64 10.38
CA ARG A 40 -18.33 -14.43 11.59
C ARG A 40 -18.00 -12.95 11.84
N GLN A 41 -17.77 -12.17 10.79
CA GLN A 41 -17.52 -10.72 10.87
C GLN A 41 -18.71 -9.98 11.48
N THR A 42 -19.93 -10.39 11.15
CA THR A 42 -21.15 -9.82 11.73
C THR A 42 -21.28 -10.17 13.21
N GLY A 43 -20.93 -11.41 13.59
CA GLY A 43 -20.89 -11.83 14.99
C GLY A 43 -19.89 -11.03 15.81
N GLU A 44 -18.67 -10.85 15.29
CA GLU A 44 -17.62 -10.07 15.95
C GLU A 44 -18.01 -8.58 16.09
N GLY A 45 -18.58 -7.98 15.04
CA GLY A 45 -19.06 -6.59 15.10
C GLY A 45 -20.18 -6.37 16.14
N ARG A 46 -21.09 -7.35 16.28
CA ARG A 46 -22.13 -7.32 17.33
C ARG A 46 -21.53 -7.45 18.73
N ALA A 47 -20.55 -8.33 18.92
CA ALA A 47 -19.84 -8.47 20.20
C ALA A 47 -19.09 -7.18 20.58
N ILE A 48 -18.40 -6.54 19.63
CA ILE A 48 -17.76 -5.23 19.83
C ILE A 48 -18.80 -4.17 20.23
N SER A 49 -19.99 -4.19 19.60
CA SER A 49 -21.06 -3.24 19.92
C SER A 49 -21.55 -3.38 21.37
N VAL A 50 -21.61 -4.60 21.91
CA VAL A 50 -21.90 -4.83 23.34
C VAL A 50 -20.82 -4.21 24.22
N GLN A 51 -19.55 -4.40 23.87
CA GLN A 51 -18.45 -3.81 24.63
C GLN A 51 -18.46 -2.27 24.60
N VAL A 52 -18.77 -1.67 23.45
CA VAL A 52 -18.94 -0.22 23.31
C VAL A 52 -20.12 0.26 24.14
N PHE A 53 -21.25 -0.45 24.16
CA PHE A 53 -22.40 -0.10 24.98
C PHE A 53 -22.10 -0.17 26.49
N ILE A 54 -21.37 -1.20 26.94
CA ILE A 54 -20.90 -1.30 28.33
C ILE A 54 -19.98 -0.13 28.67
N ASN A 55 -19.08 0.25 27.76
CA ASN A 55 -18.18 1.39 27.97
C ASN A 55 -18.93 2.72 27.99
N TYR A 56 -19.95 2.89 27.13
CA TYR A 56 -20.83 4.05 27.16
C TYR A 56 -21.51 4.21 28.53
N ALA A 57 -21.93 3.12 29.16
CA ALA A 57 -22.54 3.15 30.49
C ALA A 57 -21.58 3.54 31.65
N LYS A 58 -20.27 3.71 31.42
CA LYS A 58 -19.28 3.96 32.48
C LYS A 58 -19.53 5.25 33.24
N ASP A 59 -19.99 6.28 32.54
CA ASP A 59 -20.13 7.63 33.06
C ASP A 59 -21.60 8.05 33.26
N HIS A 60 -22.53 7.08 33.29
CA HIS A 60 -23.98 7.31 33.39
C HIS A 60 -24.61 6.80 34.70
N GLY A 61 -23.83 6.73 35.77
CA GLY A 61 -24.34 6.43 37.12
C GLY A 61 -24.76 4.97 37.34
N THR A 62 -25.84 4.79 38.11
CA THR A 62 -26.44 3.49 38.44
C THR A 62 -27.18 2.89 37.24
N LEU A 63 -27.43 1.57 37.26
CA LEU A 63 -28.17 0.92 36.18
C LEU A 63 -29.58 1.52 36.01
N LEU A 64 -30.25 1.87 37.11
CA LEU A 64 -31.57 2.51 37.07
C LEU A 64 -31.52 3.90 36.40
N GLU A 65 -30.56 4.74 36.77
CA GLU A 65 -30.35 6.06 36.15
C GLU A 65 -30.03 5.93 34.66
N PHE A 66 -29.16 5.00 34.30
CA PHE A 66 -28.81 4.73 32.91
C PHE A 66 -30.02 4.26 32.09
N MET A 67 -30.88 3.40 32.65
CA MET A 67 -32.14 3.01 31.99
C MET A 67 -33.08 4.20 31.77
N GLY A 68 -33.15 5.13 32.74
CA GLY A 68 -33.88 6.39 32.60
C GLY A 68 -33.34 7.24 31.45
N HIS A 69 -32.01 7.40 31.38
CA HIS A 69 -31.31 8.09 30.30
C HIS A 69 -31.59 7.48 28.92
N LEU A 70 -31.54 6.15 28.79
CA LEU A 70 -31.86 5.45 27.53
C LEU A 70 -33.31 5.68 27.09
N ARG A 71 -34.27 5.69 28.02
CA ARG A 71 -35.68 6.00 27.71
C ARG A 71 -35.84 7.43 27.20
N GLN A 72 -35.13 8.38 27.80
CA GLN A 72 -35.14 9.77 27.35
C GLN A 72 -34.59 9.89 25.92
N LEU A 73 -33.45 9.25 25.63
CA LEU A 73 -32.89 9.22 24.27
C LEU A 73 -33.83 8.58 23.25
N ALA A 74 -34.47 7.47 23.61
CA ALA A 74 -35.45 6.81 22.73
C ALA A 74 -36.63 7.74 22.39
N ASN A 75 -37.15 8.46 23.39
CA ASN A 75 -38.25 9.42 23.19
C ASN A 75 -37.83 10.62 22.33
N GLN A 76 -36.59 11.11 22.48
CA GLN A 76 -36.05 12.18 21.64
C GLN A 76 -35.92 11.75 20.17
N ASN A 77 -35.45 10.51 19.92
CA ASN A 77 -35.29 9.97 18.58
C ASN A 77 -36.63 9.76 17.85
N ILE A 78 -37.70 9.37 18.56
CA ILE A 78 -39.04 9.24 17.97
C ILE A 78 -39.58 10.60 17.50
N GLY A 79 -39.33 11.67 18.27
CA GLY A 79 -39.70 13.04 17.88
C GLY A 79 -38.92 13.59 16.69
N GLN A 80 -37.65 13.19 16.53
CA GLN A 80 -36.80 13.61 15.42
C GLN A 80 -37.08 12.86 14.12
N ALA A 81 -37.47 11.58 14.17
CA ALA A 81 -37.85 10.81 12.99
C ALA A 81 -39.06 11.41 12.23
N ALA A 82 -39.94 12.14 12.93
CA ALA A 82 -41.06 12.87 12.32
C ALA A 82 -40.66 14.21 11.65
N HIS A 83 -39.47 14.75 11.95
CA HIS A 83 -38.98 16.04 11.46
C HIS A 83 -37.72 15.97 10.58
N ALA A 84 -37.07 14.81 10.48
CA ALA A 84 -35.78 14.66 9.82
C ALA A 84 -35.94 14.33 8.33
N GLN A 85 -36.01 15.35 7.44
CA GLN A 85 -35.66 15.08 6.04
C GLN A 85 -35.21 16.25 5.14
N LYS A 86 -34.77 17.42 5.64
CA LYS A 86 -34.23 18.45 4.70
C LYS A 86 -32.86 19.04 5.02
N ASP A 87 -32.53 19.36 6.27
CA ASP A 87 -31.29 20.12 6.56
C ASP A 87 -30.38 19.44 7.62
N GLY A 88 -29.69 18.36 7.25
CA GLY A 88 -28.78 17.66 8.17
C GLY A 88 -27.59 16.99 7.49
N VAL A 89 -26.54 16.69 8.27
CA VAL A 89 -25.37 15.92 7.79
C VAL A 89 -25.71 14.43 7.80
N THR A 90 -25.50 13.76 6.67
CA THR A 90 -25.67 12.31 6.57
C THR A 90 -24.48 11.58 7.18
N ILE A 91 -24.72 10.81 8.22
CA ILE A 91 -23.74 9.86 8.79
C ILE A 91 -24.12 8.46 8.31
N SER A 92 -23.20 7.80 7.62
CA SER A 92 -23.43 6.49 7.01
C SER A 92 -22.18 5.62 7.12
N THR A 93 -22.36 4.31 7.05
CA THR A 93 -21.27 3.38 6.76
C THR A 93 -20.85 3.46 5.29
N ILE A 94 -19.61 3.07 4.96
CA ILE A 94 -19.14 2.99 3.57
C ILE A 94 -20.00 2.03 2.73
N HIS A 95 -20.43 0.92 3.33
CA HIS A 95 -21.29 -0.06 2.68
C HIS A 95 -22.65 0.52 2.26
N GLN A 96 -23.30 1.27 3.15
CA GLN A 96 -24.57 1.94 2.87
C GLN A 96 -24.44 3.11 1.90
N ALA A 97 -23.24 3.68 1.76
CA ALA A 97 -22.97 4.75 0.82
C ALA A 97 -22.85 4.28 -0.64
N LYS A 98 -22.82 2.96 -0.90
CA LYS A 98 -22.70 2.41 -2.26
C LYS A 98 -23.84 2.88 -3.15
N GLY A 99 -23.49 3.46 -4.30
CA GLY A 99 -24.45 3.97 -5.29
C GLY A 99 -24.97 5.38 -5.01
N LEU A 100 -24.58 5.99 -3.89
CA LEU A 100 -24.90 7.37 -3.53
C LEU A 100 -23.71 8.30 -3.83
N GLU A 101 -23.95 9.61 -3.89
CA GLU A 101 -22.91 10.61 -4.07
C GLU A 101 -23.25 11.92 -3.37
N TRP A 102 -22.23 12.63 -2.90
CA TRP A 102 -22.36 13.91 -2.19
C TRP A 102 -21.33 14.92 -2.71
N PRO A 103 -21.65 16.23 -2.69
CA PRO A 103 -20.68 17.29 -3.01
C PRO A 103 -19.42 17.19 -2.15
N VAL A 104 -19.61 16.99 -0.84
CA VAL A 104 -18.53 16.94 0.15
C VAL A 104 -18.62 15.64 0.94
N VAL A 105 -17.50 14.94 1.08
CA VAL A 105 -17.40 13.69 1.85
C VAL A 105 -16.24 13.79 2.85
N PHE A 106 -16.52 13.39 4.09
CA PHE A 106 -15.53 13.26 5.15
C PHE A 106 -15.34 11.77 5.47
N ILE A 107 -14.11 11.28 5.36
CA ILE A 107 -13.72 9.93 5.76
C ILE A 107 -12.89 10.05 7.05
N PRO A 108 -13.47 9.74 8.22
CA PRO A 108 -12.74 9.76 9.47
C PRO A 108 -11.76 8.58 9.57
N GLN A 109 -10.68 8.78 10.34
CA GLN A 109 -9.79 7.72 10.81
C GLN A 109 -9.24 6.78 9.72
N VAL A 110 -8.58 7.35 8.70
CA VAL A 110 -7.88 6.60 7.63
C VAL A 110 -6.53 6.07 8.15
N ASN A 111 -6.58 5.33 9.25
CA ASN A 111 -5.44 4.76 9.97
C ASN A 111 -5.43 3.23 9.85
N GLN A 112 -4.26 2.61 10.08
CA GLN A 112 -4.18 1.13 10.18
C GLN A 112 -5.09 0.61 11.29
N GLY A 113 -5.73 -0.53 11.03
CA GLY A 113 -6.70 -1.13 11.93
C GLY A 113 -8.10 -0.51 11.83
N THR A 114 -8.29 0.55 11.04
CA THR A 114 -9.62 1.09 10.71
C THR A 114 -9.88 1.07 9.21
N ILE A 115 -8.94 1.61 8.41
CA ILE A 115 -8.95 1.50 6.95
C ILE A 115 -7.51 1.20 6.51
N PRO A 116 -7.19 -0.03 6.09
CA PRO A 116 -8.02 -1.24 6.17
C PRO A 116 -8.32 -1.68 7.60
N PHE A 117 -9.50 -2.27 7.80
CA PHE A 117 -9.78 -3.13 8.93
C PHE A 117 -9.35 -4.57 8.60
N VAL A 118 -8.32 -5.05 9.28
CA VAL A 118 -7.85 -6.44 9.14
C VAL A 118 -8.17 -7.18 10.45
N PRO A 119 -8.99 -8.24 10.42
CA PRO A 119 -9.18 -9.08 11.59
C PRO A 119 -7.86 -9.74 12.01
N GLU A 120 -7.57 -9.83 13.30
CA GLU A 120 -6.34 -10.43 13.85
C GLU A 120 -6.03 -11.83 13.27
N ARG A 121 -7.06 -12.68 13.12
CA ARG A 121 -6.92 -14.01 12.52
C ARG A 121 -6.49 -14.01 11.04
N ALA A 122 -6.71 -12.90 10.35
CA ALA A 122 -6.34 -12.73 8.94
C ALA A 122 -4.93 -12.14 8.80
N GLU A 123 -4.37 -11.49 9.83
CA GLU A 123 -3.03 -10.87 9.76
C GLU A 123 -1.91 -11.89 9.51
N ALA A 124 -2.11 -13.14 9.94
CA ALA A 124 -1.15 -14.24 9.76
C ALA A 124 -1.70 -15.37 8.88
N SER A 125 -2.75 -15.12 8.08
CA SER A 125 -3.37 -16.14 7.23
C SER A 125 -3.26 -15.80 5.73
N PRO A 126 -3.36 -16.80 4.84
CA PRO A 126 -3.43 -16.57 3.40
C PRO A 126 -4.61 -15.70 2.95
N GLU A 127 -5.61 -15.48 3.82
CA GLU A 127 -6.75 -14.63 3.54
C GLU A 127 -6.40 -13.13 3.57
N LEU A 128 -5.24 -12.74 4.14
CA LEU A 128 -4.83 -11.34 4.29
C LEU A 128 -4.93 -10.56 2.97
N THR A 129 -4.41 -11.12 1.89
CA THR A 129 -4.41 -10.49 0.57
C THR A 129 -5.83 -10.25 0.07
N ALA A 130 -6.73 -11.21 0.27
CA ALA A 130 -8.13 -11.07 -0.14
C ALA A 130 -8.87 -10.04 0.72
N VAL A 131 -8.61 -10.01 2.04
CA VAL A 131 -9.14 -9.01 2.97
C VAL A 131 -8.68 -7.61 2.59
N LEU A 132 -7.38 -7.41 2.37
CA LEU A 132 -6.82 -6.13 1.95
C LEU A 132 -7.37 -5.67 0.60
N ALA A 133 -7.57 -6.60 -0.34
CA ALA A 133 -8.18 -6.27 -1.63
C ALA A 133 -9.63 -5.80 -1.48
N GLU A 134 -10.41 -6.43 -0.60
CA GLU A 134 -11.81 -6.03 -0.35
C GLU A 134 -11.89 -4.70 0.42
N GLU A 135 -11.07 -4.51 1.45
CA GLU A 135 -10.97 -3.23 2.16
C GLU A 135 -10.51 -2.09 1.23
N ARG A 136 -9.63 -2.36 0.27
CA ARG A 136 -9.23 -1.39 -0.75
C ARG A 136 -10.39 -1.01 -1.67
N ARG A 137 -11.24 -1.97 -2.04
CA ARG A 137 -12.47 -1.70 -2.81
C ARG A 137 -13.44 -0.86 -2.00
N LEU A 138 -13.60 -1.13 -0.71
CA LEU A 138 -14.42 -0.31 0.19
C LEU A 138 -13.88 1.12 0.29
N PHE A 139 -12.57 1.29 0.46
CA PHE A 139 -11.97 2.62 0.50
C PHE A 139 -12.13 3.37 -0.84
N TYR A 140 -11.98 2.67 -1.97
CA TYR A 140 -12.27 3.21 -3.30
C TYR A 140 -13.74 3.64 -3.44
N VAL A 141 -14.69 2.84 -2.96
CA VAL A 141 -16.11 3.22 -2.93
C VAL A 141 -16.29 4.51 -2.15
N ALA A 142 -15.72 4.61 -0.94
CA ALA A 142 -15.81 5.80 -0.09
C ALA A 142 -15.29 7.06 -0.78
N ILE A 143 -14.09 6.99 -1.38
CA ILE A 143 -13.48 8.10 -2.14
C ILE A 143 -14.39 8.53 -3.30
N THR A 144 -14.88 7.57 -4.08
CA THR A 144 -15.69 7.83 -5.28
C THR A 144 -17.13 8.25 -4.99
N ARG A 145 -17.55 8.37 -3.72
CA ARG A 145 -18.84 9.01 -3.38
C ARG A 145 -18.75 10.54 -3.44
N THR A 146 -17.55 11.09 -3.56
CA THR A 146 -17.29 12.52 -3.54
C THR A 146 -17.41 13.12 -4.94
N ARG A 147 -18.13 14.24 -5.07
CA ARG A 147 -18.21 15.00 -6.32
C ARG A 147 -17.23 16.18 -6.38
N GLU A 148 -17.06 16.90 -5.28
CA GLU A 148 -16.26 18.14 -5.26
C GLU A 148 -15.09 18.08 -4.28
N GLN A 149 -15.36 17.81 -3.00
CA GLN A 149 -14.35 17.92 -1.95
C GLN A 149 -14.29 16.68 -1.06
N LEU A 150 -13.11 16.06 -1.01
CA LEU A 150 -12.83 14.89 -0.20
C LEU A 150 -11.92 15.29 0.96
N TYR A 151 -12.35 14.97 2.17
CA TYR A 151 -11.55 15.15 3.38
C TYR A 151 -11.21 13.79 3.99
N LEU A 152 -9.92 13.49 4.10
CA LEU A 152 -9.40 12.30 4.75
C LEU A 152 -8.77 12.70 6.09
N HIS A 153 -9.25 12.14 7.19
CA HIS A 153 -8.73 12.46 8.52
C HIS A 153 -7.88 11.33 9.09
N LEU A 154 -6.76 11.71 9.69
CA LEU A 154 -5.80 10.81 10.35
C LEU A 154 -5.68 11.17 11.82
N LEU A 155 -5.69 10.16 12.69
CA LEU A 155 -5.31 10.32 14.08
C LEU A 155 -3.78 10.27 14.19
N LYS A 156 -3.17 11.35 14.72
CA LYS A 156 -1.70 11.51 14.77
C LYS A 156 -0.97 10.41 15.56
N LYS A 157 -1.65 9.79 16.54
CA LYS A 157 -1.07 8.77 17.41
C LYS A 157 -1.20 7.35 16.83
N GLU A 158 -2.02 7.18 15.80
CA GLU A 158 -2.28 5.89 15.18
C GLU A 158 -1.44 5.74 13.90
N PRO A 159 -1.00 4.52 13.53
CA PRO A 159 -0.27 4.31 12.30
C PRO A 159 -1.09 4.72 11.07
N ILE A 160 -0.44 5.27 10.05
CA ILE A 160 -1.10 5.71 8.81
C ILE A 160 -1.54 4.48 8.01
N SER A 161 -2.73 4.51 7.44
CA SER A 161 -3.24 3.47 6.53
C SER A 161 -2.22 3.08 5.46
N THR A 162 -2.02 1.78 5.26
CA THR A 162 -1.19 1.27 4.16
C THR A 162 -1.68 1.77 2.80
N PHE A 163 -3.00 1.95 2.61
CA PHE A 163 -3.55 2.45 1.34
C PHE A 163 -3.09 3.86 1.00
N LEU A 164 -2.94 4.73 2.00
CA LEU A 164 -2.41 6.08 1.78
C LEU A 164 -0.91 6.04 1.49
N THR A 165 -0.17 5.18 2.18
CA THR A 165 1.28 5.01 1.97
C THR A 165 1.58 4.49 0.56
N GLU A 166 0.87 3.47 0.10
CA GLU A 166 0.97 2.93 -1.27
C GLU A 166 0.58 3.97 -2.33
N ALA A 167 -0.40 4.82 -2.03
CA ALA A 167 -0.80 5.93 -2.91
C ALA A 167 0.21 7.11 -2.87
N ALA A 168 1.30 7.01 -2.11
CA ALA A 168 2.28 8.07 -1.89
C ALA A 168 1.62 9.42 -1.54
N TYR A 169 0.60 9.39 -0.68
CA TYR A 169 -0.34 10.51 -0.49
C TYR A 169 0.35 11.85 -0.20
N ARG A 170 1.49 11.86 0.53
CA ARG A 170 2.24 13.09 0.83
C ARG A 170 2.76 13.76 -0.44
N ALA A 171 3.39 12.99 -1.31
CA ALA A 171 3.90 13.51 -2.58
C ALA A 171 2.75 14.05 -3.43
N VAL A 172 1.64 13.30 -3.51
CA VAL A 172 0.43 13.74 -4.22
C VAL A 172 -0.10 15.05 -3.66
N LEU A 173 -0.26 15.17 -2.34
CA LEU A 173 -0.77 16.38 -1.70
C LEU A 173 0.17 17.58 -1.82
N GLU A 174 1.49 17.36 -1.89
CA GLU A 174 2.46 18.42 -2.18
C GLU A 174 2.42 18.86 -3.64
N ASP A 175 2.26 17.92 -4.57
CA ASP A 175 2.25 18.18 -6.01
C ASP A 175 0.93 18.83 -6.49
N VAL A 176 -0.22 18.48 -5.92
CA VAL A 176 -1.55 18.94 -6.36
C VAL A 176 -1.69 20.47 -6.37
N PRO A 177 -1.39 21.23 -5.29
CA PRO A 177 -1.48 22.69 -5.29
C PRO A 177 -0.55 23.33 -6.32
N ALA A 178 0.65 22.77 -6.51
CA ALA A 178 1.60 23.25 -7.50
C ALA A 178 1.11 23.03 -8.94
N MET A 179 0.51 21.85 -9.20
CA MET A 179 -0.13 21.54 -10.49
C MET A 179 -1.33 22.45 -10.76
N GLN A 180 -2.21 22.65 -9.77
CA GLN A 180 -3.36 23.56 -9.87
C GLN A 180 -2.91 24.99 -10.19
N LYS A 181 -1.90 25.49 -9.47
CA LYS A 181 -1.33 26.82 -9.71
C LYS A 181 -0.76 26.94 -11.12
N ALA A 182 -0.03 25.92 -11.59
CA ALA A 182 0.54 25.92 -12.94
C ALA A 182 -0.57 25.95 -14.01
N LEU A 183 -1.58 25.07 -13.88
CA LEU A 183 -2.70 24.97 -14.82
C LEU A 183 -3.63 26.19 -14.82
N ALA A 184 -3.77 26.90 -13.70
CA ALA A 184 -4.49 28.17 -13.62
C ALA A 184 -3.72 29.35 -14.23
N GLY A 185 -2.40 29.19 -14.43
CA GLY A 185 -1.53 30.20 -15.02
C GLY A 185 -1.58 30.22 -16.54
N ARG A 186 -1.01 31.27 -17.14
CA ARG A 186 -0.89 31.39 -18.60
C ARG A 186 0.27 30.52 -19.13
N PRO A 187 0.03 29.57 -20.06
CA PRO A 187 1.05 28.62 -20.51
C PRO A 187 2.30 29.28 -21.11
N GLU A 188 2.15 30.44 -21.77
CA GLU A 188 3.24 31.18 -22.39
C GLU A 188 4.27 31.68 -21.38
N LYS A 189 3.84 31.86 -20.11
CA LYS A 189 4.69 32.33 -19.01
C LYS A 189 5.36 31.20 -18.24
N TRP A 190 5.01 29.95 -18.50
CA TRP A 190 5.57 28.82 -17.75
C TRP A 190 7.08 28.74 -17.86
N GLN A 191 7.70 28.48 -16.71
CA GLN A 191 9.09 28.09 -16.59
C GLN A 191 9.23 26.57 -16.77
N ALA A 192 10.44 26.13 -17.14
CA ALA A 192 10.74 24.72 -17.36
C ALA A 192 10.42 23.84 -16.14
N SER A 193 10.48 24.38 -14.91
CA SER A 193 10.08 23.66 -13.70
C SER A 193 8.59 23.34 -13.64
N GLU A 194 7.73 24.24 -14.09
CA GLU A 194 6.27 24.06 -14.11
C GLU A 194 5.88 23.07 -15.21
N ALA A 195 6.47 23.22 -16.40
CA ALA A 195 6.29 22.27 -17.49
C ALA A 195 6.78 20.87 -17.11
N LEU A 196 7.94 20.76 -16.44
CA LEU A 196 8.48 19.49 -15.95
C LEU A 196 7.56 18.85 -14.90
N LEU A 197 7.02 19.63 -13.97
CA LEU A 197 6.05 19.15 -12.98
C LEU A 197 4.84 18.52 -13.69
N LEU A 198 4.17 19.26 -14.58
CA LEU A 198 2.97 18.78 -15.27
C LEU A 198 3.26 17.55 -16.12
N THR A 199 4.33 17.60 -16.93
CA THR A 199 4.71 16.48 -17.80
C THR A 199 5.00 15.22 -17.01
N ARG A 200 5.65 15.27 -15.85
CA ARG A 200 5.95 14.06 -15.06
C ARG A 200 4.80 13.59 -14.18
N ARG A 201 4.08 14.51 -13.55
CA ARG A 201 3.05 14.16 -12.55
C ARG A 201 1.77 13.66 -13.20
N ILE A 202 1.34 14.23 -14.32
CA ILE A 202 0.11 13.81 -15.00
C ILE A 202 0.16 12.33 -15.37
N PRO A 203 1.22 11.82 -16.06
CA PRO A 203 1.36 10.40 -16.33
C PRO A 203 1.64 9.57 -15.08
N GLY A 204 2.47 10.08 -14.16
CA GLY A 204 2.81 9.38 -12.92
C GLY A 204 1.61 9.15 -11.98
N TYR A 205 0.55 9.95 -12.12
CA TYR A 205 -0.71 9.79 -11.38
C TYR A 205 -1.83 9.19 -12.23
N HIS A 206 -1.51 8.64 -13.40
CA HIS A 206 -2.47 8.03 -14.31
C HIS A 206 -3.61 8.97 -14.75
N LEU A 207 -3.33 10.28 -14.85
CA LEU A 207 -4.32 11.31 -15.20
C LEU A 207 -4.46 11.54 -16.71
N GLN A 208 -3.74 10.81 -17.56
CA GLN A 208 -3.74 10.99 -19.02
C GLN A 208 -5.16 10.99 -19.59
N ARG A 209 -5.96 10.00 -19.19
CA ARG A 209 -7.33 9.82 -19.68
C ARG A 209 -8.23 11.00 -19.31
N TYR A 210 -8.00 11.61 -18.15
CA TYR A 210 -8.71 12.82 -17.74
C TYR A 210 -8.42 13.98 -18.69
N PHE A 211 -7.13 14.25 -18.96
CA PHE A 211 -6.73 15.32 -19.87
C PHE A 211 -7.20 15.11 -21.31
N GLN A 212 -7.40 13.85 -21.73
CA GLN A 212 -7.90 13.51 -23.07
C GLN A 212 -9.42 13.60 -23.21
N ASN A 213 -10.20 13.28 -22.17
CA ASN A 213 -11.65 13.05 -22.31
C ASN A 213 -12.54 13.96 -21.45
N TRP A 214 -12.02 14.45 -20.33
CA TRP A 214 -12.83 15.11 -19.29
C TRP A 214 -12.29 16.46 -18.85
N TRP A 215 -11.30 16.99 -19.57
CA TRP A 215 -10.71 18.27 -19.26
C TRP A 215 -11.66 19.41 -19.69
N SER A 216 -12.08 20.23 -18.73
CA SER A 216 -13.16 21.20 -18.91
C SER A 216 -12.75 22.56 -19.51
N LEU A 217 -11.56 22.66 -20.11
CA LEU A 217 -11.10 23.90 -20.77
C LEU A 217 -11.59 24.00 -22.22
N SER A 218 -11.60 25.22 -22.77
CA SER A 218 -11.92 25.42 -24.19
C SER A 218 -10.89 24.71 -25.09
N PRO A 219 -11.27 24.20 -26.29
CA PRO A 219 -10.32 23.54 -27.20
C PRO A 219 -9.08 24.38 -27.52
N THR A 220 -9.23 25.71 -27.56
CA THR A 220 -8.14 26.67 -27.75
C THR A 220 -7.15 26.69 -26.60
N GLU A 221 -7.63 26.66 -25.36
CA GLU A 221 -6.77 26.60 -24.17
C GLU A 221 -6.07 25.25 -24.05
N GLN A 222 -6.78 24.15 -24.32
CA GLN A 222 -6.21 22.81 -24.33
C GLN A 222 -5.08 22.71 -25.35
N THR A 223 -5.30 23.22 -26.57
CA THR A 223 -4.28 23.27 -27.64
C THR A 223 -3.07 24.10 -27.22
N ALA A 224 -3.28 25.29 -26.63
CA ALA A 224 -2.19 26.14 -26.19
C ALA A 224 -1.31 25.45 -25.11
N ILE A 225 -1.94 24.79 -24.14
CA ILE A 225 -1.23 24.02 -23.11
C ILE A 225 -0.49 22.83 -23.73
N ALA A 226 -1.16 22.04 -24.58
CA ALA A 226 -0.58 20.87 -25.20
C ALA A 226 0.64 21.26 -26.05
N HIS A 227 0.52 22.28 -26.90
CA HIS A 227 1.63 22.81 -27.69
C HIS A 227 2.77 23.32 -26.82
N ARG A 228 2.46 23.99 -25.71
CA ARG A 228 3.47 24.49 -24.77
C ARG A 228 4.26 23.36 -24.11
N LEU A 229 3.59 22.30 -23.67
CA LEU A 229 4.25 21.14 -23.07
C LEU A 229 5.03 20.33 -24.12
N GLN A 230 4.51 20.21 -25.34
CA GLN A 230 5.24 19.64 -26.48
C GLN A 230 6.52 20.43 -26.77
N GLN A 231 6.45 21.77 -26.79
CA GLN A 231 7.62 22.63 -26.98
C GLN A 231 8.68 22.38 -25.89
N PHE A 232 8.27 22.27 -24.62
CA PHE A 232 9.18 21.92 -23.53
C PHE A 232 9.83 20.55 -23.74
N LEU A 233 9.05 19.52 -24.06
CA LEU A 233 9.53 18.15 -24.24
C LEU A 233 10.49 18.05 -25.43
N LEU A 234 10.17 18.68 -26.56
CA LEU A 234 11.04 18.72 -27.74
C LEU A 234 12.33 19.50 -27.47
N ALA A 235 12.26 20.66 -26.83
CA ALA A 235 13.44 21.44 -26.44
C ALA A 235 14.34 20.67 -25.45
N ALA A 236 13.75 19.91 -24.52
CA ALA A 236 14.49 19.04 -23.62
C ALA A 236 15.12 17.84 -24.36
N ARG A 237 14.46 17.29 -25.37
CA ARG A 237 14.97 16.20 -26.22
C ARG A 237 16.19 16.65 -27.03
N GLU A 238 16.07 17.80 -27.69
CA GLU A 238 17.15 18.44 -28.45
C GLU A 238 18.42 18.61 -27.62
N GLN A 239 18.25 19.08 -26.37
CA GLN A 239 19.34 19.29 -25.44
C GLN A 239 19.78 18.02 -24.70
N GLN A 240 19.27 16.85 -25.11
CA GLN A 240 19.56 15.53 -24.53
C GLN A 240 19.27 15.41 -23.02
N LEU A 241 18.29 16.17 -22.52
CA LEU A 241 17.93 16.22 -21.09
C LEU A 241 16.92 15.14 -20.68
N TRP A 242 16.31 14.40 -21.62
CA TRP A 242 15.29 13.39 -21.32
C TRP A 242 15.73 12.34 -20.28
N PRO A 243 16.91 11.69 -20.40
CA PRO A 243 17.36 10.72 -19.41
C PRO A 243 17.51 11.33 -18.00
N GLU A 244 18.03 12.56 -17.92
CA GLU A 244 18.24 13.25 -16.65
C GLU A 244 16.92 13.66 -15.97
N LEU A 245 15.93 14.05 -16.78
CA LEU A 245 14.63 14.50 -16.31
C LEU A 245 13.63 13.36 -16.10
N LYS A 246 14.00 12.12 -16.44
CA LYS A 246 13.12 10.94 -16.48
C LYS A 246 11.90 11.17 -17.38
N LEU A 247 12.16 11.64 -18.59
CA LEU A 247 11.19 11.85 -19.65
C LEU A 247 11.43 10.83 -20.77
N ASP A 248 10.36 10.47 -21.48
CA ASP A 248 10.39 9.53 -22.60
C ASP A 248 9.31 9.90 -23.64
N GLN A 249 9.21 9.09 -24.69
CA GLN A 249 8.28 9.32 -25.79
C GLN A 249 6.80 9.30 -25.35
N PRO A 250 6.31 8.37 -24.50
CA PRO A 250 4.97 8.43 -23.93
C PRO A 250 4.58 9.76 -23.29
N HIS A 251 5.53 10.47 -22.67
CA HIS A 251 5.27 11.81 -22.13
C HIS A 251 4.88 12.81 -23.22
N LEU A 252 5.46 12.69 -24.42
CA LEU A 252 5.17 13.53 -25.59
C LEU A 252 3.88 13.09 -26.30
N ASP A 253 3.67 11.78 -26.45
CA ASP A 253 2.52 11.20 -27.16
C ASP A 253 1.18 11.66 -26.56
N LEU A 254 1.12 11.77 -25.23
CA LEU A 254 -0.05 12.31 -24.53
C LEU A 254 -0.49 13.66 -25.10
N TRP A 255 0.46 14.60 -25.21
CA TRP A 255 0.13 15.96 -25.62
C TRP A 255 -0.09 16.06 -27.13
N GLN A 256 0.59 15.23 -27.93
CA GLN A 256 0.32 15.12 -29.36
C GLN A 256 -1.08 14.57 -29.66
N SER A 257 -1.60 13.67 -28.81
CA SER A 257 -2.97 13.16 -28.92
C SER A 257 -4.03 14.22 -28.65
N ILE A 258 -3.71 15.24 -27.84
CA ILE A 258 -4.60 16.36 -27.52
C ILE A 258 -4.54 17.42 -28.63
N ALA A 259 -3.33 17.74 -29.12
CA ALA A 259 -3.16 18.67 -30.23
C ALA A 259 -1.95 18.26 -31.09
N PRO A 260 -2.13 18.03 -32.40
CA PRO A 260 -1.02 17.71 -33.29
C PRO A 260 -0.03 18.88 -33.39
N LEU A 261 1.23 18.57 -33.71
CA LEU A 261 2.25 19.59 -33.95
C LEU A 261 1.87 20.44 -35.18
N PRO A 262 2.05 21.77 -35.14
CA PRO A 262 1.84 22.62 -36.31
C PRO A 262 2.84 22.27 -37.44
N GLU A 263 2.34 22.19 -38.68
CA GLU A 263 3.08 21.73 -39.88
C GLU A 263 4.30 22.61 -40.25
N ASN A 264 4.31 23.89 -39.83
CA ASN A 264 5.42 24.81 -40.09
C ASN A 264 6.46 24.73 -38.96
N GLY A 265 7.25 23.64 -39.01
CA GLY A 265 8.22 23.21 -38.00
C GLY A 265 9.42 24.15 -37.79
N ASN A 266 9.21 25.23 -37.05
CA ASN A 266 10.29 25.88 -36.31
C ASN A 266 9.89 25.94 -34.83
N HIS A 267 9.95 24.78 -34.16
CA HIS A 267 9.72 24.73 -32.71
C HIS A 267 10.86 25.47 -32.03
N PRO A 268 10.60 26.57 -31.29
CA PRO A 268 11.68 27.28 -30.65
C PRO A 268 12.35 26.33 -29.64
N LEU A 269 13.60 25.98 -29.91
CA LEU A 269 14.46 25.10 -29.12
C LEU A 269 14.82 25.69 -27.74
N ASN A 270 14.35 26.90 -27.50
CA ASN A 270 14.51 27.60 -26.25
C ASN A 270 13.19 27.58 -25.46
N PHE A 271 13.25 27.03 -24.25
CA PHE A 271 12.17 27.08 -23.28
C PHE A 271 12.65 27.82 -22.01
N PRO A 272 11.90 28.80 -21.49
CA PRO A 272 12.32 29.59 -20.33
C PRO A 272 12.73 28.74 -19.13
N GLY A 273 13.94 28.96 -18.61
CA GLY A 273 14.45 28.23 -17.45
C GLY A 273 14.98 26.82 -17.72
N LEU A 274 14.96 26.33 -18.97
CA LEU A 274 15.47 24.99 -19.31
C LEU A 274 16.97 24.84 -19.00
N ALA A 275 17.77 25.88 -19.28
CA ALA A 275 19.18 25.93 -18.91
C ALA A 275 19.41 25.89 -17.39
N LYS A 276 18.45 26.36 -16.57
CA LYS A 276 18.55 26.26 -15.10
C LYS A 276 18.35 24.83 -14.61
N LEU A 277 17.54 24.03 -15.31
CA LEU A 277 17.40 22.59 -15.03
C LEU A 277 18.71 21.85 -15.31
N LYS A 278 19.45 22.25 -16.36
CA LYS A 278 20.80 21.77 -16.65
C LYS A 278 21.82 22.18 -15.56
N ASN A 279 21.76 23.44 -15.11
CA ASN A 279 22.72 24.01 -14.15
C ASN A 279 22.40 23.75 -12.66
N ASN A 280 21.25 23.17 -12.32
CA ASN A 280 20.96 22.79 -10.94
C ASN A 280 21.93 21.71 -10.40
N LYS A 281 22.77 21.12 -11.26
CA LYS A 281 23.96 20.34 -10.88
C LYS A 281 25.17 21.19 -10.42
N GLN A 282 25.38 22.42 -10.87
CA GLN A 282 26.56 23.21 -10.48
C GLN A 282 26.43 23.83 -9.08
N LYS A 283 25.25 24.34 -8.71
CA LYS A 283 24.99 24.76 -7.32
C LYS A 283 24.95 23.57 -6.35
N THR A 284 24.37 22.44 -6.77
CA THR A 284 24.41 21.23 -5.95
C THR A 284 25.79 20.55 -5.94
N LYS A 285 26.73 20.90 -6.84
CA LYS A 285 28.15 20.49 -6.77
C LYS A 285 28.98 21.32 -5.80
N ASN A 286 28.69 22.62 -5.61
CA ASN A 286 29.37 23.43 -4.59
C ASN A 286 28.77 23.27 -3.18
N GLU A 287 27.51 22.80 -3.05
CA GLU A 287 26.97 22.31 -1.77
C GLU A 287 27.36 20.86 -1.45
N LYS A 288 28.04 20.15 -2.37
CA LYS A 288 28.54 18.77 -2.19
C LYS A 288 29.85 18.65 -1.39
N ARG A 289 30.21 19.68 -0.61
CA ARG A 289 31.14 19.53 0.54
C ARG A 289 30.42 19.14 1.85
N LYS A 290 29.13 18.80 1.77
CA LYS A 290 28.45 17.93 2.74
C LYS A 290 27.92 16.71 1.97
N PRO A 291 27.98 15.50 2.55
CA PRO A 291 27.90 14.26 1.77
C PRO A 291 26.50 14.14 1.16
N LYS A 292 26.44 14.13 -0.17
CA LYS A 292 25.25 13.69 -0.91
C LYS A 292 25.47 12.24 -1.38
N PRO A 293 24.42 11.40 -1.31
CA PRO A 293 24.49 10.01 -1.67
C PRO A 293 24.68 9.84 -3.19
N ASN A 294 25.39 8.77 -3.56
CA ASN A 294 25.63 8.37 -4.95
C ASN A 294 24.47 7.45 -5.43
N PRO A 295 24.19 7.40 -6.74
CA PRO A 295 23.00 6.76 -7.30
C PRO A 295 23.21 5.25 -7.39
N GLN A 296 22.30 4.48 -6.80
CA GLN A 296 22.19 3.05 -7.06
C GLN A 296 20.97 2.82 -7.97
N SER A 297 21.16 1.91 -8.93
CA SER A 297 20.13 1.06 -9.57
C SER A 297 19.04 0.64 -8.56
N PRO A 298 17.83 0.21 -8.98
CA PRO A 298 16.64 0.17 -8.12
C PRO A 298 17.03 -0.36 -6.75
N ILE A 299 16.94 0.53 -5.75
CA ILE A 299 17.49 0.28 -4.42
C ILE A 299 16.85 -1.04 -3.97
N PRO A 300 17.61 -2.14 -3.87
CA PRO A 300 17.16 -3.21 -2.98
C PRO A 300 17.08 -2.53 -1.62
N ASP A 301 16.05 -2.84 -0.84
CA ASP A 301 15.94 -2.40 0.56
C ASP A 301 17.33 -2.26 1.18
N PRO A 302 17.65 -1.13 1.83
CA PRO A 302 18.98 -0.93 2.39
C PRO A 302 19.34 -2.17 3.19
N GLN A 303 20.36 -2.87 2.70
CA GLN A 303 20.83 -4.12 3.27
C GLN A 303 21.01 -3.89 4.76
N PRO A 304 20.30 -4.62 5.61
CA PRO A 304 20.25 -4.32 7.03
C PRO A 304 21.66 -4.42 7.61
N ASP A 305 22.04 -3.43 8.43
CA ASP A 305 23.37 -3.35 9.06
C ASP A 305 23.73 -4.61 9.86
N LEU A 306 22.71 -5.33 10.31
CA LEU A 306 22.82 -6.61 11.01
C LEU A 306 21.79 -7.61 10.51
N ILE A 307 22.25 -8.77 10.03
CA ILE A 307 21.38 -9.87 9.61
C ILE A 307 21.11 -10.78 10.80
N MET A 308 19.83 -11.10 11.02
CA MET A 308 19.31 -11.84 12.17
C MET A 308 18.38 -12.97 11.72
N PRO A 309 18.28 -14.06 12.50
CA PRO A 309 17.15 -14.98 12.39
C PRO A 309 15.82 -14.23 12.47
N GLY A 310 14.84 -14.67 11.68
CA GLY A 310 13.53 -14.05 11.50
C GLY A 310 13.42 -13.13 10.28
N MET A 311 14.54 -12.68 9.72
CA MET A 311 14.60 -11.79 8.55
C MET A 311 14.40 -12.54 7.23
N TRP A 312 14.16 -11.80 6.15
CA TRP A 312 13.90 -12.32 4.82
C TRP A 312 15.11 -12.19 3.91
N VAL A 313 15.23 -13.12 2.98
CA VAL A 313 16.25 -13.13 1.93
C VAL A 313 15.62 -13.42 0.57
N LEU A 314 15.93 -12.62 -0.43
CA LEU A 314 15.62 -12.87 -1.85
C LEU A 314 16.87 -13.40 -2.53
N CYS A 315 16.75 -14.54 -3.21
CA CYS A 315 17.77 -15.04 -4.11
C CYS A 315 17.16 -15.51 -5.43
N ASP A 316 17.98 -16.06 -6.33
CA ASP A 316 17.52 -16.51 -7.65
C ASP A 316 16.47 -17.65 -7.59
N ALA A 317 16.37 -18.34 -6.44
CA ALA A 317 15.36 -19.37 -6.18
C ALA A 317 14.05 -18.81 -5.56
N GLY A 318 13.99 -17.50 -5.30
CA GLY A 318 12.87 -16.80 -4.68
C GLY A 318 13.18 -16.32 -3.26
N TRP A 319 12.11 -16.01 -2.53
CA TRP A 319 12.18 -15.50 -1.16
C TRP A 319 12.26 -16.62 -0.13
N GLY A 320 12.98 -16.38 0.97
CA GLY A 320 13.00 -17.26 2.13
C GLY A 320 13.22 -16.52 3.44
N ARG A 321 12.98 -17.22 4.55
CA ARG A 321 13.14 -16.71 5.91
C ARG A 321 14.38 -17.31 6.56
N ILE A 322 15.19 -16.49 7.21
CA ILE A 322 16.39 -16.91 7.92
C ILE A 322 15.99 -17.52 9.26
N GLU A 323 16.30 -18.78 9.50
CA GLU A 323 16.03 -19.48 10.77
C GLU A 323 17.26 -19.52 11.68
N GLY A 324 18.46 -19.44 11.10
CA GLY A 324 19.70 -19.55 11.86
C GLY A 324 20.93 -19.02 11.11
N ILE A 325 21.98 -18.69 11.87
CA ILE A 325 23.26 -18.19 11.35
C ILE A 325 24.39 -18.99 11.97
N MET A 326 25.30 -19.48 11.14
CA MET A 326 26.42 -20.32 11.54
C MET A 326 27.72 -19.82 10.94
N ASP A 327 28.85 -20.18 11.55
CA ASP A 327 30.17 -20.02 10.94
C ASP A 327 30.42 -21.07 9.83
N LEU A 328 31.57 -20.95 9.14
CA LEU A 328 31.96 -21.86 8.06
C LEU A 328 32.10 -23.33 8.51
N VAL A 329 32.22 -23.58 9.82
CA VAL A 329 32.33 -24.90 10.45
C VAL A 329 30.98 -25.36 11.05
N LYS A 330 29.88 -24.68 10.72
CA LYS A 330 28.50 -24.97 11.18
C LYS A 330 28.26 -24.78 12.68
N ARG A 331 29.08 -23.98 13.36
CA ARG A 331 28.82 -23.58 14.75
C ARG A 331 27.86 -22.37 14.77
N PRO A 332 26.81 -22.36 15.61
CA PRO A 332 25.94 -21.20 15.75
C PRO A 332 26.71 -19.94 16.18
N LEU A 333 26.39 -18.79 15.59
CA LEU A 333 27.02 -17.50 15.90
C LEU A 333 26.09 -16.61 16.75
N SER A 334 26.64 -16.04 17.83
CA SER A 334 25.92 -15.06 18.65
C SER A 334 25.76 -13.72 17.93
N ALA A 335 24.86 -12.84 18.41
CA ALA A 335 24.59 -11.55 17.76
C ALA A 335 25.82 -10.62 17.68
N THR A 336 26.78 -10.79 18.59
CA THR A 336 27.99 -9.95 18.72
C THR A 336 29.17 -10.38 17.85
N GLU A 337 29.14 -11.61 17.30
CA GLU A 337 30.26 -12.19 16.52
C GLU A 337 30.11 -12.00 15.00
N ARG A 338 29.11 -11.22 14.55
CA ARG A 338 28.67 -11.20 13.15
C ARG A 338 29.43 -10.16 12.34
N THR A 339 30.36 -10.62 11.52
CA THR A 339 30.84 -9.87 10.35
C THR A 339 30.19 -10.48 9.10
N ASN A 340 29.50 -9.67 8.28
CA ASN A 340 28.63 -10.14 7.18
C ASN A 340 29.32 -10.93 6.05
N THR A 341 30.62 -11.20 6.14
CA THR A 341 31.46 -11.72 5.04
C THR A 341 31.86 -13.20 5.16
N PHE A 342 31.72 -13.85 6.32
CA PHE A 342 32.19 -15.24 6.52
C PHE A 342 31.20 -16.15 7.28
N VAL A 343 29.93 -16.15 6.87
CA VAL A 343 28.85 -16.88 7.55
C VAL A 343 27.97 -17.68 6.59
N ARG A 344 27.30 -18.70 7.12
CA ARG A 344 26.25 -19.46 6.45
C ARG A 344 24.90 -19.23 7.11
N TYR A 345 23.88 -19.01 6.29
CA TYR A 345 22.50 -18.83 6.74
C TYR A 345 21.71 -20.11 6.51
N GLN A 346 21.01 -20.57 7.54
CA GLN A 346 19.93 -21.55 7.39
C GLN A 346 18.66 -20.80 7.04
N VAL A 347 18.09 -21.13 5.88
CA VAL A 347 16.96 -20.41 5.31
C VAL A 347 15.88 -21.40 4.94
N VAL A 348 14.62 -21.05 5.19
CA VAL A 348 13.45 -21.75 4.65
C VAL A 348 12.94 -20.93 3.47
N LEU A 349 13.16 -21.43 2.25
CA LEU A 349 12.61 -20.82 1.03
C LEU A 349 11.11 -21.08 0.94
N ARG A 350 10.38 -20.09 0.42
CA ARG A 350 8.94 -20.13 0.11
C ARG A 350 8.09 -20.75 1.24
N PRO A 351 8.21 -20.27 2.49
CA PRO A 351 7.62 -20.92 3.67
C PRO A 351 6.09 -21.05 3.62
N GLU A 352 5.41 -20.25 2.79
CA GLU A 352 3.95 -20.23 2.62
C GLU A 352 3.42 -21.16 1.51
N LEU A 353 4.30 -21.69 0.65
CA LEU A 353 3.94 -22.55 -0.48
C LEU A 353 4.52 -23.94 -0.30
N ASP A 354 5.85 -24.05 -0.33
CA ASP A 354 6.61 -25.29 -0.27
C ASP A 354 7.92 -25.06 0.52
N ALA A 355 7.80 -25.01 1.85
CA ALA A 355 8.92 -24.72 2.74
C ALA A 355 10.14 -25.62 2.48
N GLU A 356 11.16 -25.07 1.82
CA GLU A 356 12.37 -25.81 1.45
C GLU A 356 13.59 -25.31 2.24
N PRO A 357 14.20 -26.15 3.10
CA PRO A 357 15.36 -25.75 3.88
C PRO A 357 16.63 -25.76 3.03
N VAL A 358 17.32 -24.63 3.02
CA VAL A 358 18.56 -24.39 2.29
C VAL A 358 19.64 -23.80 3.18
N GLU A 359 20.90 -23.98 2.79
CA GLU A 359 22.04 -23.24 3.32
C GLU A 359 22.52 -22.23 2.28
N ILE A 360 22.65 -20.96 2.67
CA ILE A 360 23.26 -19.91 1.84
C ILE A 360 24.63 -19.55 2.40
N ASP A 361 25.67 -19.80 1.61
CA ASP A 361 27.05 -19.37 1.86
C ASP A 361 27.28 -18.02 1.17
N VAL A 362 27.33 -16.95 1.96
CA VAL A 362 27.43 -15.58 1.43
C VAL A 362 28.82 -15.33 0.85
N SER A 363 29.86 -15.85 1.52
CA SER A 363 31.26 -15.67 1.09
C SER A 363 31.51 -16.25 -0.29
N ALA A 364 30.87 -17.38 -0.60
CA ALA A 364 30.96 -18.05 -1.89
C ALA A 364 29.83 -17.65 -2.85
N SER A 365 28.84 -16.89 -2.39
CA SER A 365 27.57 -16.63 -3.07
C SER A 365 26.96 -17.93 -3.60
N ARG A 366 26.76 -18.91 -2.72
CA ARG A 366 26.22 -20.23 -3.08
C ARG A 366 25.01 -20.60 -2.25
N ILE A 367 24.06 -21.28 -2.89
CA ILE A 367 22.93 -21.94 -2.23
C ILE A 367 23.10 -23.44 -2.30
N LYS A 368 22.75 -24.13 -1.22
CA LYS A 368 22.71 -25.59 -1.11
C LYS A 368 21.34 -26.03 -0.61
N PHE A 369 20.69 -26.90 -1.38
CA PHE A 369 19.41 -27.49 -1.00
C PHE A 369 19.66 -28.73 -0.16
N LEU A 370 19.18 -28.75 1.08
CA LEU A 370 19.54 -29.79 2.05
C LEU A 370 18.80 -31.11 1.81
N LYS A 371 17.59 -31.03 1.25
CA LYS A 371 16.71 -32.20 1.03
C LYS A 371 16.66 -32.66 -0.42
N ALA A 372 17.16 -31.86 -1.37
CA ALA A 372 17.10 -32.17 -2.79
C ALA A 372 18.31 -32.97 -3.27
N LYS A 373 18.10 -33.84 -4.26
CA LYS A 373 19.17 -34.57 -4.97
C LYS A 373 19.47 -33.97 -6.35
N LYS A 374 18.57 -33.15 -6.89
CA LYS A 374 18.64 -32.59 -8.24
C LYS A 374 18.04 -31.19 -8.26
N ILE A 375 18.51 -30.36 -9.19
CA ILE A 375 17.95 -29.03 -9.49
C ILE A 375 17.40 -29.03 -10.92
N HIS A 376 16.22 -28.45 -11.10
CA HIS A 376 15.56 -28.26 -12.38
C HIS A 376 15.69 -26.81 -12.81
N THR A 377 16.26 -26.56 -13.99
CA THR A 377 16.54 -25.21 -14.50
C THR A 377 15.81 -24.97 -15.82
N CYS A 378 15.08 -23.87 -15.92
CA CYS A 378 14.48 -23.42 -17.17
C CYS A 378 15.58 -23.08 -18.18
N SER A 379 15.54 -23.69 -19.37
CA SER A 379 16.54 -23.46 -20.42
C SER A 379 16.47 -22.07 -21.06
N LYS A 380 15.38 -21.32 -20.88
CA LYS A 380 15.17 -20.00 -21.48
C LYS A 380 15.60 -18.84 -20.58
N CYS A 381 15.15 -18.80 -19.33
CA CYS A 381 15.43 -17.68 -18.41
C CYS A 381 16.44 -18.02 -17.30
N GLY A 382 16.81 -19.29 -17.13
CA GLY A 382 17.75 -19.72 -16.10
C GLY A 382 17.21 -19.82 -14.68
N GLN A 383 15.94 -19.45 -14.41
CA GLN A 383 15.27 -19.73 -13.13
C GLN A 383 15.27 -21.23 -12.82
N PHE A 384 15.35 -21.56 -11.54
CA PHE A 384 15.48 -22.95 -11.10
C PHE A 384 14.74 -23.22 -9.79
N SER A 385 14.33 -24.47 -9.63
CA SER A 385 13.75 -25.02 -8.40
C SER A 385 14.40 -26.37 -8.09
N ALA A 386 14.52 -26.70 -6.81
CA ALA A 386 15.02 -27.99 -6.37
C ALA A 386 13.85 -28.90 -5.98
N GLY A 387 13.95 -30.20 -6.31
CA GLY A 387 12.97 -31.21 -5.89
C GLY A 387 11.60 -31.19 -6.59
N ASP A 388 11.12 -30.03 -7.03
CA ASP A 388 9.81 -29.86 -7.66
C ASP A 388 9.94 -29.19 -9.04
N VAL A 389 9.73 -29.99 -10.09
CA VAL A 389 9.74 -29.54 -11.48
C VAL A 389 8.49 -28.74 -11.83
N GLU A 390 7.37 -28.97 -11.13
CA GLU A 390 6.09 -28.29 -11.39
C GLU A 390 6.13 -26.82 -11.00
N MET A 391 6.93 -26.47 -10.00
CA MET A 391 7.20 -25.07 -9.65
C MET A 391 7.81 -24.26 -10.81
N VAL A 392 8.62 -24.90 -11.64
CA VAL A 392 9.19 -24.25 -12.84
C VAL A 392 8.26 -24.38 -14.04
N THR A 393 7.29 -25.30 -14.07
CA THR A 393 6.44 -25.54 -15.25
C THR A 393 5.02 -24.97 -15.15
N ALA A 394 4.41 -24.94 -13.96
CA ALA A 394 3.00 -24.59 -13.75
C ALA A 394 2.80 -23.08 -13.57
N VAL A 395 3.70 -22.42 -12.84
CA VAL A 395 3.58 -20.99 -12.48
C VAL A 395 4.41 -20.09 -13.42
N HIS A 396 5.45 -20.63 -14.02
CA HIS A 396 6.38 -19.89 -14.88
C HIS A 396 5.94 -19.84 -16.36
N ASN A 397 5.32 -20.91 -16.90
CA ASN A 397 4.99 -21.03 -18.34
C ASN A 397 4.03 -19.97 -18.87
N LYS A 398 2.97 -19.65 -18.10
CA LYS A 398 1.91 -18.74 -18.54
C LYS A 398 2.32 -17.26 -18.50
N THR A 399 3.30 -16.92 -17.68
CA THR A 399 3.60 -15.53 -17.30
C THR A 399 4.93 -15.03 -17.85
N ALA A 400 5.92 -15.91 -18.05
CA ALA A 400 7.29 -15.51 -18.43
C ALA A 400 7.66 -15.80 -19.89
N HIS A 401 6.90 -16.67 -20.59
CA HIS A 401 7.24 -17.15 -21.94
C HIS A 401 6.06 -17.17 -22.90
N ASP A 402 5.03 -16.35 -22.65
CA ASP A 402 3.82 -16.24 -23.48
C ASP A 402 3.16 -17.59 -23.81
N GLY A 403 3.17 -18.52 -22.84
CA GLY A 403 2.52 -19.82 -22.97
C GLY A 403 3.33 -20.92 -23.68
N ILE A 404 4.58 -20.66 -24.09
CA ILE A 404 5.45 -21.71 -24.66
C ILE A 404 6.16 -22.47 -23.53
N SER A 405 5.80 -23.74 -23.34
CA SER A 405 6.47 -24.66 -22.41
C SER A 405 7.99 -24.73 -22.69
N PRO A 406 8.87 -24.28 -21.77
CA PRO A 406 10.31 -24.37 -21.94
C PRO A 406 10.80 -25.79 -21.65
N ALA A 407 11.92 -26.16 -22.25
CA ALA A 407 12.66 -27.36 -21.88
C ALA A 407 13.43 -27.12 -20.57
N TYR A 408 13.62 -28.17 -19.77
CA TYR A 408 14.35 -28.07 -18.50
C TYR A 408 15.65 -28.88 -18.54
N LYS A 409 16.69 -28.32 -17.93
CA LYS A 409 17.93 -29.04 -17.64
C LYS A 409 17.88 -29.55 -16.20
N THR A 410 18.28 -30.81 -16.01
CA THR A 410 18.36 -31.42 -14.68
C THR A 410 19.82 -31.59 -14.29
N GLU A 411 20.20 -30.98 -13.18
CA GLU A 411 21.55 -31.04 -12.63
C GLU A 411 21.59 -31.95 -11.41
N ARG A 412 22.60 -32.83 -11.31
CA ARG A 412 22.71 -33.85 -10.24
C ARG A 412 23.33 -33.31 -8.94
N LYS A 413 23.79 -32.06 -8.91
CA LYS A 413 24.36 -31.44 -7.72
C LYS A 413 23.32 -30.47 -7.14
N PRO A 414 22.89 -30.60 -5.88
CA PRO A 414 21.89 -29.73 -5.26
C PRO A 414 22.51 -28.42 -4.74
N GLU A 415 23.44 -27.84 -5.49
CA GLU A 415 24.14 -26.61 -5.13
C GLU A 415 24.32 -25.71 -6.34
N ARG A 416 24.20 -24.39 -6.15
CA ARG A 416 24.32 -23.42 -7.24
C ARG A 416 24.96 -22.11 -6.77
N LYS A 417 25.63 -21.44 -7.70
CA LYS A 417 26.11 -20.06 -7.49
C LYS A 417 24.93 -19.11 -7.66
N LEU A 418 24.77 -18.19 -6.71
CA LEU A 418 23.78 -17.14 -6.73
C LEU A 418 24.32 -15.91 -7.46
N THR A 419 23.45 -15.27 -8.23
CA THR A 419 23.62 -13.94 -8.83
C THR A 419 22.87 -12.86 -8.07
N THR A 420 21.77 -13.23 -7.41
CA THR A 420 20.96 -12.34 -6.58
C THR A 420 21.01 -12.80 -5.12
N LEU A 421 21.32 -11.88 -4.22
CA LEU A 421 21.23 -12.12 -2.78
C LEU A 421 20.92 -10.80 -2.05
N VAL A 422 19.66 -10.63 -1.66
CA VAL A 422 19.15 -9.43 -0.99
C VAL A 422 18.55 -9.81 0.35
N PHE A 423 18.84 -9.08 1.42
CA PHE A 423 18.26 -9.32 2.75
C PHE A 423 17.31 -8.16 3.11
N SER A 424 16.20 -8.47 3.77
CA SER A 424 15.22 -7.48 4.23
C SER A 424 14.66 -7.85 5.60
N THR A 425 14.30 -6.84 6.40
CA THR A 425 13.53 -7.00 7.64
C THR A 425 12.03 -7.13 7.39
N GLU A 426 11.57 -6.80 6.18
CA GLU A 426 10.17 -6.79 5.77
C GLU A 426 9.81 -8.05 4.99
N GLN A 427 8.55 -8.48 5.09
CA GLN A 427 8.07 -9.69 4.41
C GLN A 427 7.87 -9.41 2.91
N PRO A 428 8.18 -10.34 1.99
CA PRO A 428 8.21 -10.12 0.54
C PRO A 428 6.95 -9.57 -0.10
N THR A 429 5.78 -9.75 0.53
CA THR A 429 4.53 -9.11 0.10
C THR A 429 4.56 -7.58 0.16
N GLN A 430 5.62 -7.00 0.74
CA GLN A 430 5.90 -5.56 0.81
C GLN A 430 6.97 -5.08 -0.20
N MET A 431 7.62 -5.97 -0.95
CA MET A 431 8.66 -5.63 -1.93
C MET A 431 8.29 -6.13 -3.33
N VAL A 432 7.76 -5.23 -4.16
CA VAL A 432 7.52 -5.48 -5.58
C VAL A 432 8.89 -5.52 -6.29
N VAL A 433 9.27 -6.68 -6.85
CA VAL A 433 10.36 -6.81 -7.82
C VAL A 433 9.83 -6.58 -9.22
#